data_AF-A0A1Q7ZG93-F1
#
_entry.id   AF-A0A1Q7ZG93-F1
#
_cell.length_a   1.000
_cell.length_b   1.000
_cell.length_c   1.000
_cell.angle_alpha   90.00
_cell.angle_beta   90.00
_cell.angle_gamma   90.00
#
_symmetry.space_group_name_H-M   'P 1'
#
loop_
_entity.id
_entity.type
_entity.pdbx_description
1 polymer ?
#
loop_
_entity_poly.entity_id
_entity_poly.type
_entity_poly.pdbx_seq_one_letter_code
_entity_poly.pdbx_strand_id
1 'polypeptide(L)'
;MDGAPRAVRRTSPPRSGFLMKPVIAITTGDPFGVGPEVCLKAAASPAVLEACRPLLIGDRDYLLRVGKGLAGTDATGWPEVSMTALEWGSKQGSDAAVRSWPEGPAIHDMGDRPESPPAPGPSASGGRSSAMYVKQAVALARTGTAAAVVTAPISKEALRLANVRYPGHTELLADLCGLEFGEVAMMFVTSDLKVALLTVHLPLREAIAAISQEAILARLRLLQSEHRRVCSERRSATSCRRRLRRPGRPASTRPAPSPPTPCSGAPPGGSSTSFSPCSMTRPPSP
;
A
#
# COMPACT_ATOMS: atom_id res chain seq x y z
N MET A 1 -45.64 30.79 5.99
CA MET A 1 -45.57 29.31 6.06
C MET A 1 -44.77 28.86 4.86
N ASP A 2 -43.54 28.43 5.08
CA ASP A 2 -42.56 28.21 4.00
C ASP A 2 -42.74 26.85 3.32
N GLY A 3 -42.93 26.89 2.00
CA GLY A 3 -42.97 25.70 1.13
C GLY A 3 -41.67 25.50 0.38
N ALA A 4 -40.67 24.87 1.00
CA ALA A 4 -39.42 24.54 0.31
C ALA A 4 -39.64 23.43 -0.74
N PRO A 5 -39.14 23.57 -1.99
CA PRO A 5 -39.31 22.55 -3.01
C PRO A 5 -38.48 21.29 -2.69
N ARG A 6 -39.14 20.13 -2.63
CA ARG A 6 -38.48 18.83 -2.41
C ARG A 6 -37.44 18.55 -3.51
N ALA A 7 -36.19 18.35 -3.11
CA ALA A 7 -35.13 17.92 -4.02
C ALA A 7 -35.44 16.50 -4.56
N VAL A 8 -35.68 16.41 -5.87
CA VAL A 8 -35.79 15.13 -6.58
C VAL A 8 -34.43 14.42 -6.50
N ARG A 9 -34.37 13.31 -5.77
CA ARG A 9 -33.17 12.44 -5.77
C ARG A 9 -32.96 11.92 -7.19
N ARG A 10 -31.91 12.44 -7.86
CA ARG A 10 -31.39 11.85 -9.09
C ARG A 10 -30.84 10.45 -8.78
N THR A 11 -31.65 9.43 -9.01
CA THR A 11 -31.18 8.05 -9.11
C THR A 11 -30.19 7.98 -10.27
N SER A 12 -28.95 7.59 -9.99
CA SER A 12 -28.00 7.26 -11.04
C SER A 12 -28.45 5.96 -11.73
N PRO A 13 -28.31 5.82 -13.05
CA PRO A 13 -28.70 4.59 -13.74
C PRO A 13 -27.87 3.42 -13.19
N PRO A 14 -28.46 2.21 -13.07
CA PRO A 14 -27.72 1.05 -12.63
C PRO A 14 -26.60 0.75 -13.63
N ARG A 15 -25.36 0.65 -13.14
CA ARG A 15 -24.24 0.16 -13.95
C ARG A 15 -24.43 -1.33 -14.19
N SER A 16 -24.88 -1.69 -15.39
CA SER A 16 -24.92 -3.08 -15.84
C SER A 16 -23.49 -3.61 -16.02
N GLY A 17 -23.22 -4.74 -15.37
CA GLY A 17 -21.89 -5.36 -15.30
C GLY A 17 -21.50 -5.65 -13.85
N PHE A 18 -21.81 -6.87 -13.39
CA PHE A 18 -21.36 -7.39 -12.10
C PHE A 18 -19.83 -7.60 -12.13
N LEU A 19 -19.08 -6.52 -11.92
CA LEU A 19 -17.69 -6.62 -11.48
C LEU A 19 -17.70 -7.20 -10.07
N MET A 20 -17.45 -8.51 -9.99
CA MET A 20 -17.22 -9.24 -8.73
C MET A 20 -16.25 -8.45 -7.86
N LYS A 21 -16.60 -8.22 -6.59
CA LYS A 21 -15.75 -7.51 -5.63
C LYS A 21 -14.36 -8.17 -5.57
N PRO A 22 -13.26 -7.40 -5.51
CA PRO A 22 -11.92 -7.96 -5.51
C PRO A 22 -11.70 -8.87 -4.29
N VAL A 23 -11.02 -9.99 -4.49
CA VAL A 23 -10.53 -10.82 -3.39
C VAL A 23 -9.31 -10.14 -2.77
N ILE A 24 -9.30 -9.99 -1.44
CA ILE A 24 -8.17 -9.42 -0.71
C ILE A 24 -7.66 -10.49 0.26
N ALA A 25 -6.40 -10.92 0.09
CA ALA A 25 -5.77 -11.90 0.97
C ALA A 25 -5.29 -11.19 2.23
N ILE A 26 -5.85 -11.55 3.38
CA ILE A 26 -5.55 -10.95 4.69
C ILE A 26 -4.78 -11.97 5.51
N THR A 27 -3.48 -11.78 5.71
CA THR A 27 -2.70 -12.66 6.60
C THR A 27 -3.08 -12.35 8.05
N THR A 28 -3.39 -13.39 8.83
CA THR A 28 -3.83 -13.19 10.22
C THR A 28 -2.69 -12.90 11.19
N GLY A 29 -1.45 -12.84 10.69
CA GLY A 29 -0.27 -12.42 11.44
C GLY A 29 0.24 -13.51 12.37
N ASP A 30 0.79 -13.11 13.51
CA ASP A 30 1.18 -14.04 14.57
C ASP A 30 -0.10 -14.59 15.26
N PRO A 31 -0.34 -15.92 15.24
CA PRO A 31 -1.49 -16.53 15.92
C PRO A 31 -1.61 -16.12 17.39
N PHE A 32 -0.49 -15.93 18.08
CA PHE A 32 -0.46 -15.61 19.51
C PHE A 32 -0.42 -14.10 19.80
N GLY A 33 -0.55 -13.27 18.75
CA GLY A 33 -0.77 -11.84 18.85
C GLY A 33 -2.24 -11.44 18.69
N VAL A 34 -2.49 -10.14 18.51
CA VAL A 34 -3.84 -9.57 18.29
C VAL A 34 -4.37 -9.76 16.86
N GLY A 35 -3.53 -10.21 15.94
CA GLY A 35 -3.84 -10.30 14.50
C GLY A 35 -5.11 -11.09 14.19
N PRO A 36 -5.28 -12.33 14.71
CA PRO A 36 -6.47 -13.15 14.48
C PRO A 36 -7.79 -12.45 14.87
N GLU A 37 -7.86 -11.83 16.05
CA GLU A 37 -9.05 -11.10 16.52
C GLU A 37 -9.36 -9.90 15.61
N VAL A 38 -8.36 -9.10 15.28
CA VAL A 38 -8.52 -7.91 14.44
C VAL A 38 -8.97 -8.32 13.03
N CYS A 39 -8.40 -9.39 12.47
CA CYS A 39 -8.77 -9.93 11.17
C CYS A 39 -10.22 -10.44 11.13
N LEU A 40 -10.66 -11.18 12.15
CA LEU A 40 -12.05 -11.66 12.25
C LEU A 40 -13.04 -10.48 12.31
N LYS A 41 -12.78 -9.49 13.16
CA LYS A 41 -13.61 -8.29 13.28
C LYS A 41 -13.61 -7.44 12.00
N ALA A 42 -12.46 -7.29 11.35
CA ALA A 42 -12.34 -6.56 10.09
C ALA A 42 -13.07 -7.28 8.94
N ALA A 43 -12.89 -8.59 8.78
CA ALA A 43 -13.53 -9.37 7.72
C ALA A 43 -15.06 -9.43 7.86
N ALA A 44 -15.60 -9.36 9.08
CA ALA A 44 -17.03 -9.25 9.35
C ALA A 44 -17.61 -7.83 9.15
N SER A 45 -16.76 -6.80 9.03
CA SER A 45 -17.22 -5.40 9.00
C SER A 45 -17.99 -5.07 7.72
N PRO A 46 -19.20 -4.46 7.79
CA PRO A 46 -19.97 -4.06 6.61
C PRO A 46 -19.17 -3.19 5.63
N ALA A 47 -18.31 -2.30 6.13
CA ALA A 47 -17.47 -1.44 5.28
C ALA A 47 -16.41 -2.22 4.48
N VAL A 48 -15.89 -3.32 5.05
CA VAL A 48 -14.93 -4.21 4.37
C VAL A 48 -15.65 -5.08 3.34
N LEU A 49 -16.85 -5.59 3.68
CA LEU A 49 -17.70 -6.39 2.79
C LEU A 49 -18.34 -5.58 1.66
N GLU A 50 -18.51 -4.26 1.81
CA GLU A 50 -18.85 -3.35 0.72
C GLU A 50 -17.67 -3.21 -0.26
N ALA A 51 -16.44 -3.09 0.26
CA ALA A 51 -15.24 -2.84 -0.53
C ALA A 51 -14.65 -4.08 -1.23
N CYS A 52 -14.74 -5.27 -0.62
CA CYS A 52 -14.02 -6.46 -1.09
C CYS A 52 -14.65 -7.79 -0.65
N ARG A 53 -14.08 -8.90 -1.13
CA ARG A 53 -14.25 -10.27 -0.60
C ARG A 53 -13.01 -10.62 0.24
N PRO A 54 -13.04 -10.46 1.58
CA PRO A 54 -11.89 -10.73 2.42
C PRO A 54 -11.65 -12.24 2.56
N LEU A 55 -10.44 -12.68 2.26
CA LEU A 55 -9.97 -14.06 2.43
C LEU A 55 -8.92 -14.08 3.53
N LEU A 56 -9.26 -14.59 4.72
CA LEU A 56 -8.30 -14.74 5.81
C LEU A 56 -7.35 -15.90 5.50
N ILE A 57 -6.05 -15.63 5.52
CA ILE A 57 -4.99 -16.64 5.38
C ILE A 57 -4.49 -16.99 6.77
N GLY A 58 -4.82 -18.19 7.25
CA GLY A 58 -4.38 -18.69 8.55
C GLY A 58 -5.08 -19.97 8.99
N ASP A 59 -4.64 -20.54 10.10
CA ASP A 59 -5.21 -21.76 10.68
C ASP A 59 -6.70 -21.62 11.05
N ARG A 60 -7.57 -22.41 10.42
CA ARG A 60 -9.03 -22.29 10.59
C ARG A 60 -9.49 -22.67 12.00
N ASP A 61 -9.01 -23.77 12.56
CA ASP A 61 -9.42 -24.22 13.89
C ASP A 61 -8.97 -23.24 14.98
N TYR A 62 -7.80 -22.62 14.81
CA TYR A 62 -7.35 -21.52 15.65
C TYR A 62 -8.25 -20.29 15.52
N LEU A 63 -8.54 -19.84 14.30
CA LEU A 63 -9.43 -18.69 14.06
C LEU A 63 -10.84 -18.91 14.62
N LEU A 64 -11.40 -20.10 14.46
CA LEU A 64 -12.70 -20.47 15.05
C LEU A 64 -12.65 -20.50 16.58
N ARG A 65 -11.55 -20.94 17.20
CA ARG A 65 -11.37 -20.86 18.67
C ARG A 65 -11.30 -19.42 19.16
N VAL A 66 -10.55 -18.55 18.47
CA VAL A 66 -10.48 -17.11 18.80
C VAL A 66 -11.86 -16.46 18.64
N GLY A 67 -12.56 -16.74 17.54
CA GLY A 67 -13.88 -16.17 17.23
C GLY A 67 -14.96 -16.45 18.27
N LYS A 68 -14.93 -17.60 18.96
CA LYS A 68 -15.93 -17.96 19.99
C LYS A 68 -16.05 -16.95 21.15
N GLY A 69 -15.01 -16.18 21.44
CA GLY A 69 -15.02 -15.14 22.48
C GLY A 69 -15.41 -13.74 22.00
N LEU A 70 -15.63 -13.55 20.69
CA LEU A 70 -15.73 -12.23 20.07
C LEU A 70 -17.20 -11.88 19.72
N ALA A 71 -17.73 -10.87 20.40
CA ALA A 71 -19.06 -10.35 20.13
C ALA A 71 -19.16 -9.82 18.68
N GLY A 72 -20.20 -10.27 17.96
CA GLY A 72 -20.50 -9.82 16.59
C GLY A 72 -19.71 -10.52 15.47
N THR A 73 -18.91 -11.55 15.77
CA THR A 73 -18.18 -12.33 14.76
C THR A 73 -18.42 -13.83 14.91
N ASP A 74 -19.44 -14.36 14.24
CA ASP A 74 -19.54 -15.81 14.03
C ASP A 74 -18.84 -16.19 12.72
N ALA A 75 -17.67 -16.82 12.86
CA ALA A 75 -16.88 -17.34 11.74
C ALA A 75 -17.17 -18.81 11.42
N THR A 76 -18.02 -19.51 12.18
CA THR A 76 -18.27 -20.95 11.99
C THR A 76 -18.96 -21.23 10.66
N GLY A 77 -19.84 -20.33 10.21
CA GLY A 77 -20.49 -20.37 8.90
C GLY A 77 -19.65 -19.86 7.73
N TRP A 78 -18.40 -19.44 7.94
CA TRP A 78 -17.57 -18.92 6.85
C TRP A 78 -17.01 -20.08 6.01
N PRO A 79 -17.08 -20.01 4.67
CA PRO A 79 -16.57 -21.05 3.81
C PRO A 79 -15.06 -21.22 3.96
N GLU A 80 -14.64 -22.48 4.06
CA GLU A 80 -13.26 -22.87 3.90
C GLU A 80 -12.94 -22.94 2.40
N VAL A 81 -11.87 -22.27 1.98
CA VAL A 81 -11.46 -22.15 0.59
C VAL A 81 -9.98 -22.53 0.49
N SER A 82 -9.69 -23.78 0.14
CA SER A 82 -8.33 -24.15 -0.24
C SER A 82 -8.02 -23.59 -1.63
N MET A 83 -7.18 -22.57 -1.69
CA MET A 83 -6.64 -21.98 -2.91
C MET A 83 -5.15 -22.31 -2.97
N THR A 84 -4.79 -23.42 -3.59
CA THR A 84 -3.38 -23.69 -3.90
C THR A 84 -2.95 -22.80 -5.06
N ALA A 85 -2.24 -21.72 -4.75
CA ALA A 85 -1.22 -21.24 -5.68
C ALA A 85 -0.21 -22.38 -5.88
N LEU A 86 0.13 -22.67 -7.14
CA LEU A 86 1.13 -23.70 -7.51
C LEU A 86 2.36 -23.57 -6.62
N GLU A 87 2.83 -24.69 -6.05
CA GLU A 87 3.91 -24.64 -5.06
C GLU A 87 5.14 -23.95 -5.65
N TRP A 88 5.86 -23.21 -4.80
CA TRP A 88 7.05 -22.48 -5.21
C TRP A 88 8.17 -23.46 -5.63
N GLY A 89 8.22 -23.76 -6.94
CA GLY A 89 9.24 -24.60 -7.56
C GLY A 89 8.73 -25.81 -8.36
N SER A 90 7.47 -26.24 -8.20
CA SER A 90 6.95 -27.39 -8.95
C SER A 90 6.40 -26.98 -10.32
N LYS A 91 7.12 -27.35 -11.39
CA LYS A 91 6.59 -27.37 -12.76
C LYS A 91 5.63 -28.56 -12.93
N GLN A 92 4.45 -28.50 -12.33
CA GLN A 92 3.34 -29.38 -12.67
C GLN A 92 2.01 -28.73 -12.28
N GLY A 93 1.12 -28.57 -13.26
CA GLY A 93 -0.19 -28.00 -13.05
C GLY A 93 -1.23 -29.05 -12.70
N SER A 94 -2.18 -28.65 -11.87
CA SER A 94 -3.54 -29.19 -11.86
C SER A 94 -4.46 -28.09 -11.36
N ASP A 95 -5.60 -27.87 -12.03
CA ASP A 95 -6.57 -26.83 -11.64
C ASP A 95 -6.98 -26.96 -10.17
N ALA A 96 -6.45 -26.06 -9.34
CA ALA A 96 -6.97 -25.78 -8.01
C ALA A 96 -8.31 -25.03 -8.18
N ALA A 97 -9.35 -25.80 -8.50
CA ALA A 97 -10.65 -25.29 -8.90
C ALA A 97 -11.15 -24.25 -7.88
N VAL A 98 -11.28 -23.00 -8.34
CA VAL A 98 -11.87 -21.92 -7.56
C VAL A 98 -13.28 -22.32 -7.17
N ARG A 99 -13.47 -22.72 -5.91
CA ARG A 99 -14.79 -22.65 -5.29
C ARG A 99 -15.11 -21.16 -5.15
N SER A 100 -15.82 -20.63 -6.13
CA SER A 100 -16.35 -19.27 -6.11
C SER A 100 -17.34 -19.14 -4.96
N TRP A 101 -16.86 -18.76 -3.77
CA TRP A 101 -17.76 -18.44 -2.67
C TRP A 101 -18.54 -17.17 -3.03
N PRO A 102 -19.89 -17.18 -2.97
CA PRO A 102 -20.72 -16.20 -3.66
C PRO A 102 -20.49 -14.77 -3.16
N GLU A 103 -20.62 -14.55 -1.85
CA GLU A 103 -20.29 -13.29 -1.17
C GLU A 103 -19.78 -13.59 0.25
N GLY A 104 -19.27 -12.56 0.94
CA GLY A 104 -18.87 -12.64 2.34
C GLY A 104 -17.38 -12.96 2.58
N PRO A 105 -16.99 -13.06 3.85
CA PRO A 105 -15.65 -13.46 4.27
C PRO A 105 -15.43 -14.95 4.06
N ALA A 106 -14.18 -15.35 3.83
CA ALA A 106 -13.76 -16.73 3.69
C ALA A 106 -12.46 -17.00 4.47
N ILE A 107 -12.17 -18.27 4.78
CA ILE A 107 -10.92 -18.68 5.42
C ILE A 107 -10.18 -19.64 4.48
N HIS A 108 -8.93 -19.34 4.18
CA HIS A 108 -7.99 -20.28 3.60
C HIS A 108 -7.26 -21.00 4.74
N ASP A 109 -7.71 -22.20 5.07
CA ASP A 109 -7.07 -23.00 6.13
C ASP A 109 -5.67 -23.42 5.69
N MET A 110 -4.68 -23.07 6.50
CA MET A 110 -3.28 -23.35 6.27
C MET A 110 -2.83 -24.69 6.87
N GLY A 111 -3.65 -25.34 7.71
CA GLY A 111 -3.39 -26.67 8.23
C GLY A 111 -2.21 -26.81 9.22
N ASP A 112 -1.55 -25.72 9.59
CA ASP A 112 -0.30 -25.73 10.36
C ASP A 112 -0.47 -25.87 11.88
N ARG A 113 -1.70 -25.67 12.39
CA ARG A 113 -2.16 -25.99 13.74
C ARG A 113 -1.13 -25.57 14.81
N PRO A 114 -0.80 -24.26 14.89
CA PRO A 114 0.35 -23.77 15.65
C PRO A 114 0.28 -24.14 17.13
N GLU A 115 1.35 -24.76 17.61
CA GLU A 115 1.55 -25.11 19.02
C GLU A 115 1.55 -23.86 19.91
N SER A 116 0.66 -23.81 20.90
CA SER A 116 0.58 -22.68 21.83
C SER A 116 1.84 -22.58 22.70
N PRO A 117 2.42 -21.37 22.88
CA PRO A 117 3.51 -21.19 23.84
C PRO A 117 3.02 -21.42 25.28
N PRO A 118 3.93 -21.83 26.20
CA PRO A 118 3.59 -22.10 27.59
C PRO A 118 3.22 -20.84 28.40
N ALA A 119 3.54 -19.66 27.89
CA ALA A 119 3.17 -18.36 28.43
C ALA A 119 2.87 -17.38 27.29
N PRO A 120 2.07 -16.31 27.51
CA PRO A 120 1.83 -15.29 26.50
C PRO A 120 3.14 -14.63 26.04
N GLY A 121 3.40 -14.66 24.73
CA GLY A 121 4.60 -14.08 24.13
C GLY A 121 4.95 -14.67 22.78
N PRO A 122 6.06 -14.19 22.16
CA PRO A 122 6.56 -14.70 20.89
C PRO A 122 6.93 -16.18 20.95
N SER A 123 6.65 -16.93 19.89
CA SER A 123 6.96 -18.37 19.82
C SER A 123 7.51 -18.78 18.45
N ALA A 124 8.26 -19.90 18.42
CA ALA A 124 8.75 -20.45 17.17
C ALA A 124 7.62 -20.96 16.25
N SER A 125 6.51 -21.46 16.83
CA SER A 125 5.30 -21.82 16.09
C SER A 125 4.66 -20.59 15.44
N GLY A 126 4.41 -19.53 16.22
CA GLY A 126 3.79 -18.30 15.72
C GLY A 126 4.60 -17.60 14.64
N GLY A 127 5.94 -17.65 14.73
CA GLY A 127 6.84 -17.15 13.70
C GLY A 127 6.82 -17.97 12.40
N ARG A 128 6.73 -19.32 12.50
CA ARG A 128 6.58 -20.20 11.33
C ARG A 128 5.26 -19.90 10.61
N SER A 129 4.15 -19.87 11.34
CA SER A 129 2.82 -19.54 10.83
C SER A 129 2.81 -18.16 10.15
N SER A 130 3.31 -17.12 10.85
CA SER A 130 3.41 -15.75 10.32
C SER A 130 4.08 -15.70 8.93
N ALA A 131 5.26 -16.31 8.80
CA ALA A 131 6.00 -16.32 7.55
C ALA A 131 5.31 -17.14 6.45
N MET A 132 4.65 -18.25 6.82
CA MET A 132 3.92 -19.10 5.91
C MET A 132 2.66 -18.40 5.36
N TYR A 133 1.90 -17.70 6.21
CA TYR A 133 0.71 -16.95 5.80
C TYR A 133 1.07 -15.83 4.81
N VAL A 134 2.17 -15.11 5.05
CA VAL A 134 2.67 -14.07 4.13
C VAL A 134 3.08 -14.66 2.79
N LYS A 135 3.83 -15.77 2.77
CA LYS A 135 4.19 -16.48 1.53
C LYS A 135 2.96 -16.86 0.72
N GLN A 136 1.95 -17.43 1.37
CA GLN A 136 0.73 -17.85 0.69
C GLN A 136 -0.08 -16.67 0.15
N ALA A 137 -0.26 -15.59 0.92
CA ALA A 137 -0.96 -14.40 0.45
C ALA A 137 -0.25 -13.74 -0.75
N VAL A 138 1.09 -13.67 -0.74
CA VAL A 138 1.85 -13.16 -1.90
C VAL A 138 1.74 -14.10 -3.09
N ALA A 139 1.78 -15.42 -2.90
CA ALA A 139 1.59 -16.38 -3.98
C ALA A 139 0.22 -16.18 -4.67
N LEU A 140 -0.86 -16.08 -3.88
CA LEU A 140 -2.21 -15.79 -4.38
C LEU A 140 -2.32 -14.44 -5.09
N ALA A 141 -1.60 -13.41 -4.63
CA ALA A 141 -1.57 -12.12 -5.30
C ALA A 141 -0.79 -12.17 -6.63
N ARG A 142 0.34 -12.88 -6.68
CA ARG A 142 1.18 -13.04 -7.88
C ARG A 142 0.51 -13.90 -8.96
N THR A 143 -0.35 -14.84 -8.59
CA THR A 143 -1.18 -15.61 -9.54
C THR A 143 -2.45 -14.87 -9.99
N GLY A 144 -2.71 -13.65 -9.48
CA GLY A 144 -3.94 -12.90 -9.76
C GLY A 144 -5.19 -13.46 -9.07
N THR A 145 -5.03 -14.44 -8.19
CA THR A 145 -6.10 -15.08 -7.40
C THR A 145 -6.63 -14.15 -6.32
N ALA A 146 -5.74 -13.32 -5.74
CA ALA A 146 -6.08 -12.16 -4.92
C ALA A 146 -5.63 -10.87 -5.62
N ALA A 147 -6.37 -9.78 -5.43
CA ALA A 147 -6.06 -8.47 -6.01
C ALA A 147 -5.02 -7.68 -5.19
N ALA A 148 -4.90 -7.96 -3.89
CA ALA A 148 -3.92 -7.37 -2.99
C ALA A 148 -3.71 -8.25 -1.74
N VAL A 149 -2.62 -7.97 -1.02
CA VAL A 149 -2.31 -8.52 0.31
C VAL A 149 -2.51 -7.44 1.37
N VAL A 150 -3.13 -7.81 2.49
CA VAL A 150 -3.18 -7.03 3.73
C VAL A 150 -2.55 -7.87 4.83
N THR A 151 -1.67 -7.29 5.63
CA THR A 151 -0.94 -8.02 6.69
C THR A 151 -1.34 -7.56 8.08
N ALA A 152 -1.76 -8.49 8.93
CA ALA A 152 -1.87 -8.24 10.38
C ALA A 152 -0.47 -8.27 11.05
N PRO A 153 -0.32 -7.79 12.30
CA PRO A 153 0.97 -7.73 12.97
C PRO A 153 1.66 -9.10 13.15
N ILE A 154 2.98 -9.11 13.05
CA ILE A 154 3.85 -10.27 13.32
C ILE A 154 4.94 -9.88 14.33
N SER A 155 5.41 -10.83 15.13
CA SER A 155 6.52 -10.59 16.06
C SER A 155 7.88 -10.87 15.39
N LYS A 156 8.77 -9.87 15.39
CA LYS A 156 10.16 -10.03 14.93
C LYS A 156 10.91 -11.09 15.74
N GLU A 157 10.59 -11.20 17.03
CA GLU A 157 11.16 -12.22 17.89
C GLU A 157 10.63 -13.61 17.55
N ALA A 158 9.33 -13.74 17.26
CA ALA A 158 8.76 -15.01 16.82
C ALA A 158 9.40 -15.48 15.50
N LEU A 159 9.59 -14.59 14.52
CA LEU A 159 10.34 -14.88 13.29
C LEU A 159 11.76 -15.38 13.58
N ARG A 160 12.49 -14.73 14.49
CA ARG A 160 13.83 -15.15 14.92
C ARG A 160 13.83 -16.53 15.58
N LEU A 161 12.88 -16.80 16.48
CA LEU A 161 12.69 -18.11 17.13
C LEU A 161 12.31 -19.21 16.11
N ALA A 162 11.60 -18.84 15.05
CA ALA A 162 11.27 -19.71 13.92
C ALA A 162 12.42 -19.87 12.90
N ASN A 163 13.59 -19.27 13.15
CA ASN A 163 14.74 -19.21 12.25
C ASN A 163 14.40 -18.67 10.84
N VAL A 164 13.45 -17.73 10.77
CA VAL A 164 13.07 -17.03 9.54
C VAL A 164 14.10 -15.93 9.26
N ARG A 165 14.62 -15.89 8.02
CA ARG A 165 15.74 -15.02 7.62
C ARG A 165 15.43 -13.52 7.56
N TYR A 166 14.15 -13.15 7.53
CA TYR A 166 13.69 -11.77 7.30
C TYR A 166 13.34 -11.10 8.63
N PRO A 167 13.73 -9.83 8.85
CA PRO A 167 13.46 -9.11 10.09
C PRO A 167 12.02 -8.55 10.16
N GLY A 168 11.19 -8.71 9.13
CA GLY A 168 9.83 -8.19 9.10
C GLY A 168 9.14 -8.37 7.75
N HIS A 169 7.97 -7.72 7.61
CA HIS A 169 7.15 -7.77 6.40
C HIS A 169 7.83 -7.14 5.19
N THR A 170 8.46 -5.98 5.31
CA THR A 170 8.95 -5.22 4.15
C THR A 170 10.01 -6.00 3.37
N GLU A 171 10.94 -6.62 4.07
CA GLU A 171 12.01 -7.42 3.49
C GLU A 171 11.49 -8.74 2.91
N LEU A 172 10.58 -9.41 3.63
CA LEU A 172 9.93 -10.64 3.15
C LEU A 172 9.06 -10.41 1.91
N LEU A 173 8.29 -9.32 1.88
CA LEU A 173 7.43 -8.96 0.75
C LEU A 173 8.23 -8.51 -0.47
N ALA A 174 9.35 -7.80 -0.28
CA ALA A 174 10.23 -7.41 -1.38
C ALA A 174 10.85 -8.64 -2.06
N ASP A 175 11.45 -9.55 -1.28
CA ASP A 175 12.06 -10.78 -1.78
C ASP A 175 11.05 -11.71 -2.48
N LEU A 176 9.86 -11.92 -1.89
CA LEU A 176 8.80 -12.71 -2.53
C LEU A 176 8.22 -12.07 -3.81
N CYS A 177 8.36 -10.75 -3.96
CA CYS A 177 8.02 -10.05 -5.20
C CYS A 177 9.16 -10.05 -6.24
N GLY A 178 10.38 -10.42 -5.85
CA GLY A 178 11.59 -10.31 -6.67
C GLY A 178 12.07 -8.85 -6.81
N LEU A 179 11.94 -8.05 -5.75
CA LEU A 179 12.29 -6.63 -5.70
C LEU A 179 13.43 -6.38 -4.72
N GLU A 180 14.36 -5.50 -5.10
CA GLU A 180 15.41 -4.99 -4.22
C GLU A 180 14.86 -3.96 -3.22
N PHE A 181 15.53 -3.77 -2.08
CA PHE A 181 15.06 -2.84 -1.03
C PHE A 181 14.97 -1.38 -1.51
N GLY A 182 15.74 -0.99 -2.53
CA GLY A 182 15.66 0.33 -3.17
C GLY A 182 14.39 0.55 -4.00
N GLU A 183 13.75 -0.53 -4.46
CA GLU A 183 12.56 -0.52 -5.32
C GLU A 183 11.24 -0.48 -4.53
N VAL A 184 11.30 -0.60 -3.19
CA VAL A 184 10.15 -0.48 -2.30
C VAL A 184 10.17 0.84 -1.51
N ALA A 185 8.99 1.38 -1.22
CA ALA A 185 8.81 2.59 -0.41
C ALA A 185 7.75 2.38 0.67
N MET A 186 8.05 2.80 1.89
CA MET A 186 7.07 2.90 2.96
C MET A 186 6.23 4.17 2.79
N MET A 187 4.91 4.03 2.85
CA MET A 187 3.96 5.13 2.70
C MET A 187 2.81 5.00 3.69
N PHE A 188 2.49 6.08 4.38
CA PHE A 188 1.31 6.22 5.23
C PHE A 188 0.22 6.99 4.48
N VAL A 189 -1.02 6.54 4.61
CA VAL A 189 -2.17 7.06 3.86
C VAL A 189 -3.36 7.26 4.80
N THR A 190 -3.86 8.49 4.86
CA THR A 190 -5.17 8.84 5.43
C THR A 190 -6.10 9.33 4.31
N SER A 191 -7.30 9.80 4.67
CA SER A 191 -8.26 10.40 3.72
C SER A 191 -7.78 11.73 3.15
N ASP A 192 -6.93 12.46 3.86
CA ASP A 192 -6.50 13.83 3.60
C ASP A 192 -4.98 14.00 3.42
N LEU A 193 -4.17 13.06 3.91
CA LEU A 193 -2.71 13.14 3.91
C LEU A 193 -2.08 11.84 3.38
N LYS A 194 -0.98 12.00 2.64
CA LYS A 194 -0.18 10.92 2.06
C LYS A 194 1.29 11.22 2.28
N VAL A 195 1.96 10.41 3.08
CA VAL A 195 3.38 10.61 3.47
C VAL A 195 4.19 9.40 3.07
N ALA A 196 5.10 9.56 2.13
CA ALA A 196 6.10 8.56 1.80
C ALA A 196 7.45 8.90 2.45
N LEU A 197 8.15 7.89 2.94
CA LEU A 197 9.44 8.07 3.59
C LEU A 197 10.60 7.98 2.58
N LEU A 198 11.60 8.84 2.74
CA LEU A 198 12.87 8.74 2.01
C LEU A 198 13.75 7.64 2.61
N THR A 199 13.94 7.68 3.92
CA THR A 199 14.70 6.71 4.73
C THR A 199 13.78 6.04 5.75
N VAL A 200 14.07 4.78 6.12
CA VAL A 200 13.30 4.00 7.09
C VAL A 200 14.23 3.38 8.13
N HIS A 201 13.81 3.37 9.40
CA HIS A 201 14.49 2.69 10.51
C HIS A 201 15.99 3.00 10.72
N LEU A 202 16.47 4.17 10.30
CA LEU A 202 17.84 4.64 10.55
C LEU A 202 17.92 5.55 11.79
N PRO A 203 19.06 5.55 12.52
CA PRO A 203 19.41 6.62 13.46
C PRO A 203 19.40 7.99 12.78
N LEU A 204 18.99 9.05 13.48
CA LEU A 204 18.80 10.39 12.89
C LEU A 204 20.03 10.92 12.14
N ARG A 205 21.25 10.70 12.67
CA ARG A 205 22.51 11.10 12.00
C ARG A 205 22.68 10.43 10.63
N GLU A 206 22.31 9.16 10.51
CA GLU A 206 22.43 8.36 9.29
C GLU A 206 21.30 8.69 8.32
N ALA A 207 20.09 8.94 8.84
CA ALA A 207 18.98 9.44 8.04
C ALA A 207 19.30 10.79 7.38
N ILE A 208 20.00 11.70 8.07
CA ILE A 208 20.48 12.98 7.51
C ILE A 208 21.60 12.75 6.49
N ALA A 209 22.59 11.91 6.81
CA ALA A 209 23.72 11.62 5.90
C ALA A 209 23.31 10.88 4.62
N ALA A 210 22.21 10.12 4.65
CA ALA A 210 21.67 9.41 3.49
C ALA A 210 20.86 10.30 2.52
N ILE A 211 20.67 11.59 2.81
CA ILE A 211 19.96 12.51 1.92
C ILE A 211 20.87 12.90 0.75
N SER A 212 20.52 12.45 -0.46
CA SER A 212 21.16 12.84 -1.71
C SER A 212 20.12 13.19 -2.78
N GLN A 213 20.55 13.92 -3.82
CA GLN A 213 19.69 14.24 -4.95
C GLN A 213 19.23 12.96 -5.68
N GLU A 214 20.12 11.97 -5.77
CA GLU A 214 19.90 10.67 -6.38
C GLU A 214 18.81 9.88 -5.62
N ALA A 215 18.93 9.80 -4.29
CA ALA A 215 17.94 9.12 -3.45
C ALA A 215 16.56 9.78 -3.52
N ILE A 216 16.52 11.13 -3.49
CA ILE A 216 15.27 11.90 -3.63
C ILE A 216 14.64 11.64 -5.00
N LEU A 217 15.41 11.72 -6.10
CA LEU A 217 14.90 11.49 -7.45
C LEU A 217 14.43 10.04 -7.66
N ALA A 218 15.14 9.05 -7.13
CA ALA A 218 14.72 7.65 -7.17
C ALA A 218 13.38 7.46 -6.44
N ARG A 219 13.25 8.00 -5.22
CA ARG A 219 12.02 7.91 -4.42
C ARG A 219 10.85 8.65 -5.09
N LEU A 220 11.08 9.83 -5.67
CA LEU A 220 10.05 10.57 -6.42
C LEU A 220 9.58 9.82 -7.67
N ARG A 221 10.47 9.17 -8.42
CA ARG A 221 10.11 8.36 -9.60
C ARG A 221 9.24 7.16 -9.23
N LEU A 222 9.60 6.43 -8.18
CA LEU A 222 8.81 5.31 -7.65
C LEU A 222 7.43 5.76 -7.17
N LEU A 223 7.37 6.87 -6.43
CA LEU A 223 6.09 7.45 -6.02
C LEU A 223 5.25 7.89 -7.22
N GLN A 224 5.87 8.44 -8.26
CA GLN A 224 5.18 8.88 -9.47
C GLN A 224 4.64 7.71 -10.31
N SER A 225 5.33 6.56 -10.38
CA SER A 225 4.82 5.37 -11.07
C SER A 225 3.59 4.82 -10.36
N GLU A 226 3.65 4.66 -9.04
CA GLU A 226 2.55 4.06 -8.27
C GLU A 226 1.43 5.06 -7.96
N HIS A 227 1.67 6.38 -8.03
CA HIS A 227 0.64 7.41 -7.81
C HIS A 227 -0.59 7.20 -8.68
N ARG A 228 -0.45 6.76 -9.95
CA ARG A 228 -1.63 6.51 -10.80
C ARG A 228 -2.49 5.33 -10.33
N ARG A 229 -1.90 4.38 -9.62
CA ARG A 229 -2.58 3.20 -9.05
C ARG A 229 -3.16 3.51 -7.66
N VAL A 230 -2.36 4.13 -6.78
CA VAL A 230 -2.73 4.47 -5.38
C VAL A 230 -3.63 5.71 -5.30
N CYS A 231 -3.54 6.62 -6.25
CA CYS A 231 -4.32 7.86 -6.33
C CYS A 231 -5.22 7.88 -7.57
N SER A 232 -5.81 6.73 -7.91
CA SER A 232 -7.02 6.69 -8.73
C SER A 232 -8.11 7.52 -8.03
N GLU A 233 -8.17 8.82 -8.35
CA GLU A 233 -9.19 9.72 -7.85
C GLU A 233 -10.56 9.11 -8.15
N ARG A 234 -11.42 8.99 -7.12
CA ARG A 234 -12.86 9.02 -7.38
C ARG A 234 -13.12 10.35 -8.10
N ARG A 235 -13.26 10.31 -9.42
CA ARG A 235 -13.79 11.41 -10.22
C ARG A 235 -15.28 11.57 -9.88
N SER A 236 -15.55 12.02 -8.66
CA SER A 236 -16.81 12.68 -8.33
C SER A 236 -16.88 13.89 -9.24
N ALA A 237 -17.69 13.79 -10.28
CA ALA A 237 -18.04 14.88 -11.17
C ALA A 237 -18.87 15.90 -10.38
N THR A 238 -18.19 16.71 -9.57
CA THR A 238 -18.77 17.81 -8.81
C THR A 238 -17.75 18.94 -8.81
N SER A 239 -17.70 19.66 -9.92
CA SER A 239 -16.85 20.84 -10.08
C SER A 239 -17.36 22.02 -9.26
N CYS A 240 -17.29 21.92 -7.93
CA CYS A 240 -17.43 23.09 -7.08
C CYS A 240 -16.09 23.82 -7.06
N ARG A 241 -15.90 24.76 -8.01
CA ARG A 241 -14.72 25.65 -8.06
C ARG A 241 -14.73 26.60 -6.86
N ARG A 242 -14.38 26.12 -5.67
CA ARG A 242 -14.17 26.95 -4.48
C ARG A 242 -12.87 27.73 -4.64
N ARG A 243 -12.92 28.86 -5.35
CA ARG A 243 -11.81 29.82 -5.45
C ARG A 243 -11.39 30.19 -4.03
N LEU A 244 -10.13 29.91 -3.68
CA LEU A 244 -9.49 30.50 -2.50
C LEU A 244 -9.46 32.01 -2.70
N ARG A 245 -10.37 32.74 -2.04
CA ARG A 245 -10.25 34.19 -1.90
C ARG A 245 -9.04 34.45 -1.00
N ARG A 246 -7.98 35.03 -1.57
CA ARG A 246 -6.92 35.65 -0.76
C ARG A 246 -7.58 36.74 0.12
N PRO A 247 -7.26 36.82 1.42
CA PRO A 247 -7.68 37.96 2.23
C PRO A 247 -7.07 39.24 1.65
N GLY A 248 -7.85 40.31 1.60
CA GLY A 248 -7.48 41.55 0.92
C GLY A 248 -6.36 42.30 1.63
N ARG A 249 -5.37 42.78 0.86
CA ARG A 249 -4.57 43.93 1.29
C ARG A 249 -5.46 45.18 1.22
N PRO A 250 -5.44 46.09 2.22
CA PRO A 250 -6.05 47.40 2.07
C PRO A 250 -5.34 48.18 0.95
N ALA A 251 -6.10 48.90 0.14
CA ALA A 251 -5.58 49.60 -1.02
C ALA A 251 -4.84 50.88 -0.60
N SER A 252 -3.53 50.94 -0.83
CA SER A 252 -2.77 52.20 -0.77
C SER A 252 -3.02 53.00 -2.05
N THR A 253 -3.63 54.16 -1.95
CA THR A 253 -3.77 55.11 -3.05
C THR A 253 -2.40 55.65 -3.46
N ARG A 254 -1.95 55.30 -4.68
CA ARG A 254 -0.89 56.04 -5.40
C ARG A 254 -1.52 56.66 -6.65
N PRO A 255 -1.20 57.93 -6.98
CA PRO A 255 -1.75 58.60 -8.15
C PRO A 255 -1.23 57.98 -9.46
N ALA A 256 -1.99 58.18 -10.54
CA ALA A 256 -1.72 57.58 -11.85
C ALA A 256 -0.44 58.12 -12.53
N PRO A 257 0.24 57.31 -13.36
CA PRO A 257 1.42 57.75 -14.10
C PRO A 257 1.05 58.63 -15.30
N SER A 258 1.93 59.58 -15.62
CA SER A 258 1.87 60.45 -16.80
C SER A 258 2.32 59.75 -18.10
N PRO A 259 1.90 60.23 -19.29
CA PRO A 259 2.18 59.60 -20.59
C PRO A 259 3.66 59.74 -21.04
N PRO A 260 4.11 58.95 -22.04
CA PRO A 260 5.53 58.69 -22.28
C PRO A 260 6.22 59.72 -23.18
N THR A 261 7.54 59.85 -23.00
CA THR A 261 8.47 60.53 -23.92
C THR A 261 9.37 59.52 -24.65
N PRO A 262 9.64 59.69 -25.95
CA PRO A 262 10.46 58.77 -26.75
C PRO A 262 11.93 59.21 -26.89
N CYS A 263 12.73 58.33 -27.51
CA CYS A 263 14.17 58.40 -27.88
C CYS A 263 15.15 57.67 -26.93
N SER A 264 16.29 57.15 -27.38
CA SER A 264 16.74 56.58 -28.67
C SER A 264 18.17 56.00 -28.47
N GLY A 265 18.64 55.12 -29.36
CA GLY A 265 20.09 54.85 -29.50
C GLY A 265 20.66 53.56 -28.90
N ALA A 266 21.42 52.85 -29.74
CA ALA A 266 22.40 51.78 -29.46
C ALA A 266 23.39 51.76 -30.67
N PRO A 267 24.44 50.89 -30.72
CA PRO A 267 25.28 50.30 -29.69
C PRO A 267 26.70 50.99 -29.78
N PRO A 268 27.84 50.43 -30.29
CA PRO A 268 28.50 49.12 -30.12
C PRO A 268 30.00 49.15 -29.72
N GLY A 269 30.55 48.01 -29.30
CA GLY A 269 31.99 47.71 -29.19
C GLY A 269 32.35 46.94 -27.90
N GLY A 270 33.21 45.92 -27.88
CA GLY A 270 33.96 45.22 -28.94
C GLY A 270 34.99 44.24 -28.34
N SER A 271 35.56 43.33 -29.15
CA SER A 271 36.58 42.30 -28.81
C SER A 271 36.13 41.21 -27.79
N SER A 272 36.18 39.89 -28.02
CA SER A 272 37.07 38.94 -28.74
C SER A 272 38.22 38.37 -27.89
N THR A 273 38.13 37.09 -27.53
CA THR A 273 39.10 36.05 -27.96
C THR A 273 38.60 34.65 -27.61
N SER A 274 38.89 33.71 -28.50
CA SER A 274 38.59 32.28 -28.42
C SER A 274 39.69 31.50 -27.72
N PHE A 275 39.37 30.41 -27.00
CA PHE A 275 40.15 29.17 -27.05
C PHE A 275 39.30 27.96 -26.65
N SER A 276 39.56 26.82 -27.30
CA SER A 276 38.90 25.52 -27.07
C SER A 276 39.85 24.40 -27.54
N PRO A 277 39.55 23.12 -27.30
CA PRO A 277 39.92 22.40 -26.09
C PRO A 277 41.13 21.47 -26.32
N CYS A 278 41.79 21.01 -25.24
CA CYS A 278 42.85 20.00 -25.34
C CYS A 278 42.38 18.66 -24.73
N SER A 279 42.37 17.62 -25.57
CA SER A 279 42.12 16.24 -25.20
C SER A 279 43.42 15.55 -24.79
N MET A 280 43.39 14.69 -23.76
CA MET A 280 44.45 13.70 -23.54
C MET A 280 43.88 12.34 -23.16
N THR A 281 44.43 11.31 -23.80
CA THR A 281 44.08 9.89 -23.68
C THR A 281 44.99 9.16 -22.67
N ARG A 282 44.45 8.06 -22.11
CA ARG A 282 45.13 6.94 -21.41
C ARG A 282 46.39 6.41 -22.17
N PRO A 283 47.34 5.64 -21.56
CA PRO A 283 47.10 4.38 -20.79
C PRO A 283 48.14 4.09 -19.64
N PRO A 284 48.44 2.83 -19.24
CA PRO A 284 47.63 1.88 -18.46
C PRO A 284 48.29 1.45 -17.11
N SER A 285 47.78 0.34 -16.53
CA SER A 285 48.03 -0.27 -15.21
C SER A 285 49.48 -0.77 -14.92
N PRO A 286 49.75 -1.28 -13.70
CA PRO A 286 49.45 -2.70 -13.38
C PRO A 286 48.23 -2.90 -12.46
#